data_AF-A0A0R0IDN2-F1
#
_entry.id   AF-A0A0R0IDN2-F1
#
_cell.length_a   1.000
_cell.length_b   1.000
_cell.length_c   1.000
_cell.angle_alpha   90.00
_cell.angle_beta   90.00
_cell.angle_gamma   90.00
#
_symmetry.space_group_name_H-M   'P 1'
#
loop_
_entity.id
_entity.type
_entity.pdbx_description
1 polymer ?
#
loop_
_entity_poly.entity_id
_entity_poly.type
_entity_poly.pdbx_seq_one_letter_code
_entity_poly.pdbx_strand_id
1 'polypeptide(L)'
;MDGWSLEDLLSKVKKIPESYLAAICKQVLKGLMHLHHQKHIIHRDLKPSNLLINHRGEVKITDFGVSVIMENTSGQANTFVGTYSYMSPERIIGNLHGYNYKSDIWSLGLILLKCATGILLIYLSMNHPFINIYEDLNVDLSAYFFNAGCTLATI
;
A
#
# COMPACT_ATOMS: atom_id res chain seq x y z
N MET A 1 5.73 -20.02 -2.85
CA MET A 1 4.67 -19.74 -1.85
C MET A 1 3.40 -20.26 -2.48
N ASP A 2 2.68 -21.16 -1.83
CA ASP A 2 1.57 -21.92 -2.46
C ASP A 2 0.26 -21.12 -2.48
N GLY A 3 0.40 -19.80 -2.65
CA GLY A 3 -0.63 -18.81 -2.42
C GLY A 3 -0.90 -17.96 -3.65
N TRP A 4 -1.86 -17.06 -3.52
CA TRP A 4 -2.17 -16.06 -4.54
C TRP A 4 -1.73 -14.67 -4.08
N SER A 5 -1.79 -13.69 -4.97
CA SER A 5 -1.66 -12.30 -4.57
C SER A 5 -2.92 -11.81 -3.85
N LEU A 6 -2.80 -10.69 -3.14
CA LEU A 6 -3.95 -10.01 -2.56
C LEU A 6 -4.91 -9.52 -3.66
N GLU A 7 -4.41 -9.20 -4.85
CA GLU A 7 -5.22 -8.88 -6.03
C GLU A 7 -6.11 -10.06 -6.44
N ASP A 8 -5.54 -11.25 -6.53
CA ASP A 8 -6.28 -12.47 -6.86
C ASP A 8 -7.34 -12.77 -5.80
N LEU A 9 -7.01 -12.59 -4.51
CA LEU A 9 -7.96 -12.77 -3.42
C LEU A 9 -9.14 -11.79 -3.56
N LEU A 10 -8.84 -10.50 -3.75
CA LEU A 10 -9.87 -9.46 -3.91
C LEU A 10 -10.76 -9.69 -5.13
N SER A 11 -10.22 -10.24 -6.23
CA SER A 11 -11.01 -10.57 -7.41
C SER A 11 -12.14 -11.55 -7.08
N LYS A 12 -11.90 -12.46 -6.13
CA LYS A 12 -12.80 -13.53 -5.69
C LYS A 12 -13.76 -13.09 -4.59
N VAL A 13 -13.24 -12.48 -3.51
CA VAL A 13 -14.05 -12.16 -2.32
C VAL A 13 -14.68 -10.77 -2.34
N LYS A 14 -14.22 -9.88 -3.25
CA LYS A 14 -14.59 -8.45 -3.39
C LYS A 14 -14.22 -7.56 -2.20
N LYS A 15 -14.43 -8.02 -0.96
CA LYS A 15 -14.08 -7.33 0.28
C LYS A 15 -13.47 -8.32 1.26
N ILE A 16 -12.55 -7.83 2.09
CA ILE A 16 -11.91 -8.63 3.14
C ILE A 16 -12.38 -8.10 4.50
N PRO A 17 -12.85 -8.96 5.42
CA PRO A 17 -13.26 -8.51 6.75
C PRO A 17 -12.08 -7.90 7.52
N GLU A 18 -12.40 -6.93 8.37
CA GLU A 18 -11.41 -6.08 9.07
C GLU A 18 -10.40 -6.89 9.90
N SER A 19 -10.84 -7.95 10.58
CA SER A 19 -9.95 -8.81 11.38
C SER A 19 -8.83 -9.45 10.56
N TYR A 20 -9.13 -9.84 9.31
CA TYR A 20 -8.11 -10.36 8.39
C TYR A 20 -7.21 -9.26 7.85
N LEU A 21 -7.77 -8.07 7.57
CA LEU A 21 -6.99 -6.90 7.15
C LEU A 21 -5.99 -6.47 8.23
N ALA A 22 -6.39 -6.53 9.50
CA ALA A 22 -5.51 -6.26 10.62
C ALA A 22 -4.31 -7.23 10.66
N ALA A 23 -4.56 -8.52 10.45
CA ALA A 23 -3.50 -9.53 10.39
C ALA A 23 -2.57 -9.34 9.17
N ILE A 24 -3.13 -9.00 8.01
CA ILE A 24 -2.37 -8.70 6.78
C ILE A 24 -1.49 -7.47 7.00
N CYS A 25 -2.07 -6.37 7.46
CA CYS A 25 -1.38 -5.11 7.64
C CYS A 25 -0.23 -5.23 8.66
N LYS A 26 -0.44 -5.93 9.79
CA LYS A 26 0.62 -6.21 10.75
C LYS A 26 1.82 -6.92 10.13
N GLN A 27 1.60 -7.89 9.24
CA GLN A 27 2.68 -8.60 8.55
C GLN A 27 3.38 -7.72 7.52
N VAL A 28 2.64 -6.93 6.74
CA VAL A 28 3.21 -6.00 5.76
C VAL A 28 4.05 -4.92 6.47
N LEU A 29 3.57 -4.33 7.57
CA LEU A 29 4.33 -3.35 8.35
C LEU A 29 5.63 -3.92 8.90
N LYS A 30 5.65 -5.18 9.35
CA LYS A 30 6.90 -5.86 9.74
C LYS A 30 7.87 -6.00 8.58
N GLY A 31 7.37 -6.38 7.40
CA GLY A 31 8.17 -6.47 6.18
C GLY A 31 8.74 -5.11 5.76
N LEU A 32 7.92 -4.05 5.80
CA LEU A 32 8.36 -2.69 5.50
C LEU A 32 9.37 -2.17 6.52
N MET A 33 9.17 -2.41 7.81
CA MET A 33 10.14 -2.05 8.84
C MET A 33 11.51 -2.72 8.60
N HIS A 34 11.52 -3.99 8.18
CA HIS A 34 12.76 -4.67 7.78
C HIS A 34 13.42 -3.98 6.57
N LEU A 35 12.65 -3.70 5.52
CA LEU A 35 13.16 -3.05 4.31
C LEU A 35 13.70 -1.65 4.61
N HIS A 36 12.92 -0.82 5.30
CA HIS A 36 13.23 0.58 5.59
C HIS A 36 14.40 0.72 6.55
N HIS A 37 14.40 -0.02 7.67
CA HIS A 37 15.36 0.20 8.75
C HIS A 37 16.59 -0.71 8.67
N GLN A 38 16.45 -1.94 8.18
CA GLN A 38 17.57 -2.90 8.15
C GLN A 38 18.22 -3.01 6.77
N LYS A 39 17.47 -2.74 5.70
CA LYS A 39 17.99 -2.81 4.32
C LYS A 39 18.14 -1.44 3.66
N HIS A 40 17.59 -0.38 4.25
CA HIS A 40 17.53 0.96 3.66
C HIS A 40 16.92 0.96 2.25
N ILE A 41 15.91 0.12 2.05
CA ILE A 41 15.21 -0.07 0.78
C ILE A 41 13.81 0.52 0.89
N ILE A 42 13.41 1.32 -0.10
CA ILE A 42 12.01 1.74 -0.29
C ILE A 42 11.41 0.85 -1.38
N HIS A 43 10.23 0.29 -1.17
CA HIS A 43 9.64 -0.62 -2.16
C HIS A 43 9.17 0.10 -3.43
N ARG A 44 8.45 1.22 -3.29
CA ARG A 44 7.99 2.09 -4.39
C ARG A 44 6.99 1.48 -5.38
N ASP A 45 6.52 0.27 -5.16
CA ASP A 45 5.48 -0.36 -6.01
C ASP A 45 4.61 -1.30 -5.18
N LEU A 46 4.27 -0.86 -3.97
CA LEU A 46 3.29 -1.58 -3.17
C LEU A 46 1.93 -1.48 -3.86
N LYS A 47 1.42 -2.64 -4.25
CA LYS A 47 0.09 -2.85 -4.82
C LYS A 47 -0.40 -4.25 -4.46
N PRO A 48 -1.69 -4.57 -4.57
CA PRO A 48 -2.21 -5.88 -4.15
C PRO A 48 -1.55 -7.07 -4.86
N SER A 49 -1.08 -6.93 -6.11
CA SER A 49 -0.32 -7.96 -6.83
C SER A 49 1.01 -8.32 -6.17
N ASN A 50 1.61 -7.35 -5.46
CA ASN A 50 2.93 -7.46 -4.84
C ASN A 50 2.87 -7.92 -3.37
N LEU A 51 1.68 -8.31 -2.90
CA LEU A 51 1.45 -8.90 -1.59
C LEU A 51 0.94 -10.33 -1.78
N LEU A 52 1.80 -11.32 -1.53
CA LEU A 52 1.45 -12.73 -1.64
C LEU A 52 0.90 -13.24 -0.31
N ILE A 53 -0.19 -14.00 -0.36
CA ILE A 53 -0.81 -14.65 0.80
C ILE A 53 -0.99 -16.15 0.55
N ASN A 54 -0.56 -16.97 1.50
CA ASN A 54 -0.74 -18.43 1.41
C ASN A 54 -1.93 -18.92 2.23
N HIS A 55 -2.21 -20.23 2.13
CA HIS A 55 -3.29 -20.90 2.85
C HIS A 55 -3.17 -20.84 4.39
N ARG A 56 -1.98 -20.51 4.93
CA ARG A 56 -1.78 -20.30 6.38
C ARG A 56 -2.01 -18.84 6.82
N GLY A 57 -2.36 -17.95 5.88
CA GLY A 57 -2.51 -16.51 6.16
C GLY A 57 -1.18 -15.77 6.33
N GLU A 58 -0.06 -16.38 5.96
CA GLU A 58 1.24 -15.71 5.94
C GLU A 58 1.28 -14.75 4.74
N VAL A 59 1.77 -13.51 4.97
CA VAL A 59 1.87 -12.48 3.93
C VAL A 59 3.34 -12.18 3.64
N LYS A 60 3.70 -12.08 2.36
CA LYS A 60 5.03 -11.67 1.91
C LYS A 60 4.96 -10.56 0.88
N ILE A 61 5.87 -9.61 1.02
CA ILE A 61 6.09 -8.54 0.05
C ILE A 61 7.02 -9.07 -1.05
N THR A 62 6.70 -8.80 -2.31
CA THR A 62 7.46 -9.24 -3.49
C THR A 62 7.65 -8.10 -4.49
N ASP A 63 8.46 -8.33 -5.53
CA ASP A 63 8.71 -7.40 -6.63
C ASP A 63 9.41 -6.10 -6.20
N PHE A 64 10.68 -6.24 -5.84
CA PHE A 64 11.56 -5.13 -5.48
C PHE A 64 12.19 -4.44 -6.70
N GLY A 65 11.66 -4.63 -7.92
CA GLY A 65 12.34 -4.24 -9.17
C GLY A 65 12.66 -2.75 -9.31
N VAL A 66 11.87 -1.87 -8.68
CA VAL A 66 12.04 -0.39 -8.71
C VAL A 66 12.70 0.19 -7.46
N SER A 67 13.15 -0.68 -6.55
CA SER A 67 13.59 -0.24 -5.22
C SER A 67 14.94 0.50 -5.20
N VAL A 68 15.76 0.40 -6.25
CA VAL A 68 17.10 1.03 -6.29
C VAL A 68 17.47 1.66 -7.64
N ILE A 69 16.86 1.27 -8.77
CA ILE A 69 17.34 1.69 -10.10
C ILE A 69 16.43 2.76 -10.69
N MET A 70 16.68 4.03 -10.40
CA MET A 70 16.41 5.14 -11.33
C MET A 70 17.37 6.30 -11.03
N GLU A 71 18.67 6.04 -11.09
CA GLU A 71 19.50 6.99 -11.81
C GLU A 71 19.23 6.69 -13.30
N ASN A 72 18.54 7.61 -13.97
CA ASN A 72 18.43 7.70 -15.43
C ASN A 72 17.57 6.64 -16.15
N THR A 73 16.26 6.89 -16.27
CA THR A 73 15.50 6.46 -17.47
C THR A 73 14.23 7.29 -17.66
N SER A 74 14.36 8.40 -18.37
CA SER A 74 13.25 8.96 -19.14
C SER A 74 12.92 7.97 -20.27
N GLY A 75 11.95 7.08 -20.07
CA GLY A 75 11.66 6.02 -21.04
C GLY A 75 10.24 5.46 -20.97
N GLN A 76 9.47 5.74 -22.03
CA GLN A 76 8.27 5.05 -22.52
C GLN A 76 6.91 5.42 -21.89
N ALA A 77 6.18 6.22 -22.66
CA ALA A 77 4.97 6.96 -22.32
C ALA A 77 3.63 6.18 -22.42
N ASN A 78 3.61 4.84 -22.51
CA ASN A 78 2.34 4.10 -22.70
C ASN A 78 1.91 3.17 -21.55
N THR A 79 2.75 2.92 -20.54
CA THR A 79 2.39 2.14 -19.34
C THR A 79 1.94 3.00 -18.15
N PHE A 80 1.89 4.33 -18.34
CA PHE A 80 1.61 5.31 -17.29
C PHE A 80 0.22 5.15 -16.63
N VAL A 81 -0.78 4.62 -17.34
CA VAL A 81 -2.18 4.71 -16.88
C VAL A 81 -2.50 3.81 -15.67
N GLY A 82 -1.73 2.74 -15.41
CA GLY A 82 -2.02 1.80 -14.31
C GLY A 82 -1.25 2.06 -13.00
N THR A 83 0.00 2.52 -13.11
CA THR A 83 0.99 2.46 -12.01
C THR A 83 0.74 3.49 -10.90
N TYR A 84 0.00 4.57 -11.17
CA TYR A 84 -0.26 5.62 -10.16
C TYR A 84 -1.26 5.23 -9.07
N SER A 85 -1.99 4.13 -9.24
CA SER A 85 -3.13 3.75 -8.39
C SER A 85 -2.83 3.73 -6.89
N TYR A 86 -1.58 3.48 -6.52
CA TYR A 86 -1.11 3.42 -5.14
C TYR A 86 0.00 4.43 -4.83
N MET A 87 0.37 5.27 -5.80
CA MET A 87 1.48 6.21 -5.66
C MET A 87 1.11 7.35 -4.72
N SER A 88 2.07 7.78 -3.89
CA SER A 88 1.89 8.92 -3.01
C SER A 88 1.99 10.26 -3.76
N PRO A 89 1.33 11.33 -3.28
CA PRO A 89 1.28 12.61 -3.98
C PRO A 89 2.67 13.17 -4.27
N GLU A 90 3.59 13.04 -3.31
CA GLU A 90 4.95 13.53 -3.45
C GLU A 90 5.75 12.77 -4.53
N ARG A 91 5.43 11.50 -4.77
CA ARG A 91 6.03 10.75 -5.89
C ARG A 91 5.45 11.15 -7.24
N ILE A 92 4.16 11.52 -7.29
CA ILE A 92 3.51 12.01 -8.52
C ILE A 92 4.08 13.38 -8.92
N ILE A 93 4.28 14.27 -7.95
CA ILE A 93 4.81 15.62 -8.17
C ILE A 93 6.32 15.58 -8.50
N GLY A 94 6.98 14.43 -8.35
CA GLY A 94 8.41 14.27 -8.63
C GLY A 94 9.29 14.84 -7.52
N ASN A 95 8.77 15.01 -6.30
CA ASN A 95 9.58 15.37 -5.14
C ASN A 95 10.44 14.17 -4.73
N LEU A 96 11.61 14.07 -5.34
CA LEU A 96 12.65 13.08 -5.03
C LEU A 96 13.46 13.43 -3.77
N HIS A 97 13.04 14.45 -3.01
CA HIS A 97 13.76 14.88 -1.82
C HIS A 97 13.77 13.78 -0.74
N GLY A 98 14.95 13.19 -0.53
CA GLY A 98 15.25 12.32 0.62
C GLY A 98 14.65 10.92 0.56
N TYR A 99 15.18 10.05 1.43
CA TYR A 99 14.65 8.71 1.67
C TYR A 99 13.20 8.80 2.20
N ASN A 100 12.20 8.64 1.33
CA ASN A 100 10.80 8.75 1.72
C ASN A 100 10.12 7.39 1.92
N TYR A 101 10.41 6.76 3.06
CA TYR A 101 9.73 5.56 3.53
C TYR A 101 8.20 5.73 3.68
N LYS A 102 7.70 6.98 3.80
CA LYS A 102 6.26 7.26 3.95
C LYS A 102 5.48 6.96 2.68
N SER A 103 6.12 6.95 1.50
CA SER A 103 5.44 6.61 0.25
C SER A 103 4.94 5.15 0.24
N ASP A 104 5.65 4.23 0.87
CA ASP A 104 5.20 2.85 1.03
C ASP A 104 4.02 2.75 2.01
N ILE A 105 4.03 3.57 3.08
CA ILE A 105 2.94 3.64 4.06
C ILE A 105 1.66 4.18 3.42
N TRP A 106 1.79 5.20 2.58
CA TRP A 106 0.68 5.70 1.76
C TRP A 106 0.08 4.60 0.88
N SER A 107 0.94 3.90 0.15
CA SER A 107 0.54 2.81 -0.74
C SER A 107 -0.22 1.72 0.03
N LEU A 108 0.29 1.34 1.21
CA LEU A 108 -0.37 0.38 2.10
C LEU A 108 -1.76 0.86 2.55
N GLY A 109 -1.91 2.13 2.93
CA GLY A 109 -3.22 2.69 3.30
C GLY A 109 -4.26 2.53 2.19
N LEU A 110 -3.89 2.84 0.96
CA LEU A 110 -4.76 2.68 -0.21
C LEU A 110 -5.09 1.20 -0.51
N ILE A 111 -4.13 0.29 -0.31
CA ILE A 111 -4.37 -1.16 -0.42
C ILE A 111 -5.42 -1.61 0.60
N LEU A 112 -5.28 -1.22 1.87
CA LEU A 112 -6.20 -1.63 2.93
C LEU A 112 -7.62 -1.10 2.70
N LEU A 113 -7.73 0.17 2.29
CA LEU A 113 -9.01 0.77 1.91
C LEU A 113 -9.64 0.05 0.71
N LYS A 114 -8.85 -0.26 -0.34
CA LYS A 114 -9.31 -1.06 -1.48
C LYS A 114 -9.82 -2.42 -1.02
N CYS A 115 -9.14 -3.05 -0.06
CA CYS A 115 -9.56 -4.36 0.42
C CYS A 115 -10.83 -4.31 1.29
N ALA A 116 -10.99 -3.29 2.12
CA ALA A 116 -12.17 -3.12 2.95
C ALA A 116 -13.42 -2.76 2.12
N THR A 117 -13.25 -1.92 1.11
CA THR A 117 -14.36 -1.36 0.33
C THR A 117 -14.63 -2.08 -0.99
N GLY A 118 -13.65 -2.78 -1.53
CA GLY A 118 -13.67 -3.31 -2.91
C GLY A 118 -13.50 -2.22 -3.99
N ILE A 119 -13.35 -0.95 -3.61
CA ILE A 119 -13.33 0.21 -4.53
C ILE A 119 -11.90 0.76 -4.64
N LEU A 120 -11.44 1.04 -5.86
CA LEU A 120 -10.15 1.71 -6.04
C LEU A 120 -10.36 3.21 -5.90
N LEU A 121 -9.83 3.79 -4.82
CA LEU A 121 -10.13 5.17 -4.43
C LEU A 121 -9.48 6.25 -5.29
N ILE A 122 -8.58 5.93 -6.24
CA ILE A 122 -7.95 6.97 -7.07
C ILE A 122 -8.98 7.75 -7.90
N TYR A 123 -10.09 7.10 -8.27
CA TYR A 123 -11.20 7.77 -8.95
C TYR A 123 -11.91 8.82 -8.08
N LEU A 124 -11.85 8.70 -6.75
CA LEU A 124 -12.44 9.66 -5.81
C LEU A 124 -11.43 10.75 -5.42
N SER A 125 -10.16 10.37 -5.29
CA SER A 125 -9.09 11.25 -4.81
C SER A 125 -8.83 12.47 -5.69
N MET A 126 -8.97 12.37 -7.01
CA MET A 126 -8.65 13.52 -7.86
C MET A 126 -9.64 14.68 -7.72
N ASN A 127 -10.84 14.45 -7.18
CA ASN A 127 -11.86 15.49 -7.04
C ASN A 127 -12.38 15.68 -5.61
N HIS A 128 -12.03 14.82 -4.65
CA HIS A 128 -12.55 14.91 -3.29
C HIS A 128 -11.43 14.98 -2.25
N PRO A 129 -11.47 15.94 -1.31
CA PRO A 129 -10.53 15.96 -0.20
C PRO A 129 -10.66 14.65 0.58
N PHE A 130 -9.57 13.89 0.61
CA PHE A 130 -9.45 12.54 1.19
C PHE A 130 -10.07 12.37 2.58
N ILE A 131 -10.16 13.45 3.37
CA ILE A 131 -10.70 13.46 4.73
C ILE A 131 -12.13 12.88 4.78
N ASN A 132 -12.98 13.22 3.81
CA ASN A 132 -14.39 12.78 3.87
C ASN A 132 -14.54 11.27 3.63
N ILE A 133 -13.60 10.65 2.90
CA ILE A 133 -13.66 9.20 2.64
C ILE A 133 -13.45 8.39 3.94
N TYR A 134 -12.63 8.88 4.87
CA TYR A 134 -12.42 8.18 6.15
C TYR A 134 -13.66 8.23 7.04
N GLU A 135 -14.37 9.36 7.04
CA GLU A 135 -15.63 9.52 7.76
C GLU A 135 -16.75 8.66 7.14
N ASP A 136 -16.81 8.60 5.80
CA ASP A 136 -17.88 7.88 5.08
C ASP A 136 -17.78 6.35 5.19
N LEU A 137 -16.58 5.79 5.37
CA LEU A 137 -16.38 4.34 5.27
C LEU A 137 -16.58 3.57 6.57
N ASN A 138 -16.76 4.23 7.71
CA ASN A 138 -16.92 3.60 9.02
C ASN A 138 -15.82 2.55 9.34
N VAL A 139 -14.62 2.73 8.75
CA VAL A 139 -13.43 1.92 9.03
C VAL A 139 -12.50 2.76 9.89
N ASP A 140 -12.41 2.43 11.17
CA ASP A 140 -11.54 3.15 12.12
C ASP A 140 -10.06 2.73 11.94
N LEU A 141 -9.45 3.24 10.87
CA LEU A 141 -8.02 3.06 10.62
C LEU A 141 -7.17 3.73 11.71
N SER A 142 -7.71 4.72 12.44
CA SER A 142 -6.97 5.43 13.48
C SER A 142 -6.67 4.52 14.67
N ALA A 143 -7.68 3.80 15.18
CA ALA A 143 -7.51 2.79 16.23
C ALA A 143 -6.58 1.67 15.76
N TYR A 144 -6.63 1.32 14.47
CA TYR A 144 -5.74 0.30 13.91
C TYR A 144 -4.26 0.73 13.93
N PHE A 145 -3.92 1.92 13.42
CA PHE A 145 -2.54 2.41 13.43
C PHE A 145 -2.03 2.63 14.87
N PHE A 146 -2.92 3.07 15.77
CA PHE A 146 -2.62 3.19 17.19
C PHE A 146 -2.27 1.82 17.83
N ASN A 147 -3.11 0.80 17.66
CA ASN A 147 -2.89 -0.54 18.21
C ASN A 147 -1.73 -1.31 17.56
N ALA A 148 -1.40 -1.00 16.30
CA ALA A 148 -0.23 -1.54 15.61
C ALA A 148 1.10 -0.97 16.12
N GLY A 149 1.07 -0.03 17.09
CA GLY A 149 2.26 0.67 17.58
C GLY A 149 2.86 1.63 16.55
N CYS A 150 2.07 2.04 15.54
CA CYS A 150 2.50 3.00 14.54
C CYS A 150 2.30 4.42 15.11
N THR A 151 3.40 5.06 15.50
CA THR A 151 3.43 6.42 16.07
C THR A 151 2.93 7.54 15.14
N LEU A 152 2.45 7.21 13.93
CA LEU A 152 1.94 8.18 12.95
C LEU A 152 0.47 8.58 13.15
N ALA A 153 -0.27 7.92 14.05
CA ALA A 153 -1.67 8.25 14.32
C ALA A 153 -1.88 9.18 15.53
N THR A 154 -0.83 9.54 16.27
CA THR A 154 -0.94 10.62 17.25
C THR A 154 -0.76 11.95 16.52
N ILE A 155 -1.87 12.56 16.12
CA ILE A 155 -1.97 14.01 15.94
C ILE A 155 -2.35 14.59 17.30
#